data_AF-A0A969K0P8-F1
#
_entry.id   AF-A0A969K0P8-F1
#
_cell.length_a   1.000
_cell.length_b   1.000
_cell.length_c   1.000
_cell.angle_alpha   90.00
_cell.angle_beta   90.00
_cell.angle_gamma   90.00
#
_symmetry.space_group_name_H-M   'P 1'
#
loop_
_entity.id
_entity.type
_entity.pdbx_description
1 polymer ?
#
loop_
_entity_poly.entity_id
_entity_poly.type
_entity_poly.pdbx_seq_one_letter_code
_entity_poly.pdbx_strand_id
1 'polypeptide(L)'
;MPWRLPPHSTKNFKLPLCKSCQVLEQCFGLSISAGGLAQAIARVAKRLEPSYEKALADLRHSDEIYSDRTKWWLNGSGYTLWVFTNQQTCPVAQTLAAPNRSGPS
;
A
#
# COMPACT_ATOMS: atom_id res chain seq x y z
N MET A 1 26.73 10.91 -19.15
CA MET A 1 25.93 10.28 -18.08
C MET A 1 26.32 10.93 -16.76
N PRO A 2 25.45 11.18 -15.76
CA PRO A 2 24.03 10.88 -15.67
C PRO A 2 23.17 12.02 -15.06
N TRP A 3 21.86 11.78 -15.03
CA TRP A 3 20.82 12.54 -14.37
C TRP A 3 21.16 12.83 -12.89
N ARG A 4 21.06 14.09 -12.49
CA ARG A 4 21.15 14.55 -11.09
C ARG A 4 19.72 14.95 -10.69
N LEU A 5 19.07 14.17 -9.84
CA LEU A 5 17.79 14.60 -9.24
C LEU A 5 18.09 15.68 -8.18
N PRO A 6 17.44 16.84 -8.20
CA PRO A 6 17.67 17.89 -7.22
C PRO A 6 17.09 17.52 -5.84
N PRO A 7 17.68 18.06 -4.75
CA PRO A 7 17.31 17.72 -3.39
C PRO A 7 16.12 18.55 -2.92
N HIS A 8 14.90 18.16 -3.30
CA HIS A 8 13.69 18.58 -2.59
C HIS A 8 12.50 17.70 -2.97
N SER A 9 12.01 16.97 -1.96
CA SER A 9 10.72 16.30 -1.90
C SER A 9 10.52 15.10 -2.84
N THR A 10 10.87 13.91 -2.35
CA THR A 10 10.51 12.60 -2.92
C THR A 10 9.01 12.25 -2.85
N LYS A 11 8.12 13.22 -2.55
CA LYS A 11 6.70 13.00 -2.21
C LYS A 11 5.83 12.41 -3.34
N ASN A 12 6.31 12.22 -4.57
CA ASN A 12 5.45 11.90 -5.72
C ASN A 12 5.99 10.83 -6.68
N PHE A 13 6.72 9.84 -6.18
CA PHE A 13 7.21 8.76 -7.04
C PHE A 13 6.26 7.55 -6.97
N LYS A 14 5.14 7.62 -7.71
CA LYS A 14 4.30 6.45 -8.05
C LYS A 14 5.07 5.54 -9.02
N LEU A 15 6.14 4.93 -8.54
CA LEU A 15 7.03 4.13 -9.37
C LEU A 15 6.45 2.72 -9.54
N PRO A 16 6.27 2.27 -10.79
CA PRO A 16 6.07 0.85 -11.05
C PRO A 16 7.22 0.04 -10.46
N LEU A 17 6.93 -1.21 -10.09
CA LEU A 17 7.88 -2.08 -9.42
C LEU A 17 9.21 -2.23 -10.17
N CYS A 18 9.17 -2.29 -11.50
CA CYS A 18 10.38 -2.34 -12.34
C CYS A 18 11.22 -1.05 -12.24
N LYS A 19 10.60 0.12 -12.12
CA LYS A 19 11.35 1.37 -11.90
C LYS A 19 11.94 1.41 -10.49
N SER A 20 11.26 0.82 -9.50
CA SER A 20 11.82 0.66 -8.16
C SER A 20 13.07 -0.23 -8.15
N CYS A 21 13.09 -1.32 -8.93
CA CYS A 21 14.29 -2.14 -9.13
C CYS A 21 15.45 -1.32 -9.73
N GLN A 22 15.18 -0.49 -10.74
CA GLN A 22 16.20 0.39 -11.34
C GLN A 22 16.77 1.39 -10.32
N VAL A 23 15.91 2.00 -9.51
CA VAL A 23 16.35 2.92 -8.45
C VAL A 23 17.20 2.19 -7.40
N LEU A 24 16.82 0.96 -7.02
CA LEU A 24 17.58 0.15 -6.07
C LEU A 24 18.98 -0.19 -6.60
N GLU A 25 19.09 -0.52 -7.89
CA GLU A 25 20.37 -0.77 -8.53
C GLU A 25 21.20 0.50 -8.65
N GLN A 26 20.61 1.61 -9.12
CA GLN A 26 21.34 2.86 -9.38
C GLN A 26 21.79 3.58 -8.11
N CYS A 27 20.97 3.57 -7.06
CA CYS A 27 21.27 4.29 -5.81
C CYS A 27 22.01 3.43 -4.79
N PHE A 28 21.81 2.10 -4.81
CA PHE A 28 22.30 1.20 -3.76
C PHE A 28 23.05 -0.02 -4.28
N GLY A 29 23.22 -0.18 -5.61
CA GLY A 29 23.89 -1.35 -6.20
C GLY A 29 23.14 -2.66 -6.03
N LEU A 30 21.87 -2.62 -5.59
CA LEU A 30 21.09 -3.81 -5.29
C LEU A 30 20.33 -4.29 -6.53
N SER A 31 20.89 -5.30 -7.21
CA SER A 31 20.20 -5.96 -8.33
C SER A 31 19.15 -6.93 -7.80
N ILE A 32 17.88 -6.58 -7.95
CA ILE A 32 16.74 -7.41 -7.56
C ILE A 32 15.72 -7.45 -8.70
N SER A 33 15.22 -8.63 -9.03
CA SER A 33 14.15 -8.76 -10.02
C SER A 33 12.83 -8.17 -9.50
N ALA A 34 11.94 -7.77 -10.40
CA ALA A 34 10.61 -7.30 -10.01
C ALA A 34 9.85 -8.35 -9.18
N GLY A 35 9.95 -9.63 -9.54
CA GLY A 35 9.38 -10.73 -8.76
C GLY A 35 10.01 -10.86 -7.36
N GLY A 36 11.33 -10.71 -7.25
CA GLY A 36 12.02 -10.71 -5.96
C GLY A 36 11.62 -9.55 -5.07
N LEU A 37 11.45 -8.35 -5.64
CA LEU A 37 10.97 -7.18 -4.93
C LEU A 37 9.51 -7.34 -4.47
N ALA A 38 8.64 -7.88 -5.32
CA ALA A 38 7.25 -8.20 -4.95
C ALA A 38 7.19 -9.16 -3.77
N GLN A 39 7.98 -10.23 -3.80
CA GLN A 39 8.06 -11.20 -2.70
C GLN A 39 8.64 -10.58 -1.43
N ALA A 40 9.64 -9.71 -1.54
CA ALA A 40 10.21 -9.01 -0.39
C ALA A 40 9.16 -8.12 0.29
N ILE A 41 8.39 -7.36 -0.50
CA ILE A 41 7.29 -6.55 0.00
C ILE A 41 6.23 -7.45 0.68
N ALA A 42 5.86 -8.57 0.07
CA ALA A 42 4.91 -9.51 0.65
C ALA A 42 5.40 -10.09 2.00
N ARG A 43 6.69 -10.41 2.13
CA ARG A 43 7.28 -10.86 3.40
C ARG A 43 7.24 -9.78 4.47
N VAL A 44 7.52 -8.53 4.10
CA VAL A 44 7.43 -7.40 5.03
C VAL A 44 5.98 -7.20 5.48
N ALA A 45 5.03 -7.22 4.55
CA ALA A 45 3.60 -7.11 4.87
C ALA A 45 3.17 -8.21 5.87
N LYS A 46 3.57 -9.47 5.62
CA LYS A 46 3.30 -10.59 6.53
C LYS A 46 3.91 -10.38 7.94
N ARG A 47 5.11 -9.81 8.03
CA ARG A 47 5.73 -9.51 9.32
C ARG A 47 5.01 -8.40 10.09
N LEU A 48 4.38 -7.47 9.37
CA LEU A 48 3.63 -6.35 9.94
C LEU A 48 2.20 -6.72 10.33
N GLU A 49 1.69 -7.86 9.87
CA GLU A 49 0.32 -8.35 10.13
C GLU A 49 -0.08 -8.29 11.62
N PRO A 50 0.75 -8.74 12.59
CA PRO A 50 0.36 -8.65 14.00
C PRO A 50 0.23 -7.21 14.51
N SER A 51 1.08 -6.29 14.01
CA SER A 51 1.02 -4.87 14.39
C SER A 51 -0.20 -4.19 13.78
N TYR A 52 -0.56 -4.59 12.55
CA TYR A 52 -1.77 -4.15 11.89
C TYR A 52 -3.02 -4.59 12.65
N GLU A 53 -3.11 -5.87 13.04
CA GLU A 53 -4.25 -6.39 13.81
C GLU A 53 -4.39 -5.71 15.17
N LYS A 54 -3.27 -5.43 15.85
CA LYS A 54 -3.29 -4.66 17.10
C LYS A 54 -3.83 -3.25 16.89
N ALA A 55 -3.31 -2.51 15.91
CA ALA A 55 -3.78 -1.16 15.61
C ALA A 55 -5.27 -1.14 15.24
N LEU A 56 -5.74 -2.17 14.53
CA LEU A 56 -7.15 -2.32 14.19
C LEU A 56 -8.01 -2.60 15.43
N ALA A 57 -7.54 -3.44 16.35
CA ALA A 57 -8.22 -3.68 17.62
C ALA A 57 -8.28 -2.39 18.46
N ASP A 58 -7.19 -1.64 18.58
CA ASP A 58 -7.15 -0.38 19.31
C ASP A 58 -8.13 0.64 18.72
N LEU A 59 -8.19 0.76 17.38
CA LEU A 59 -9.14 1.65 16.71
C LEU A 59 -10.60 1.26 16.96
N ARG A 60 -10.92 -0.03 17.04
CA ARG A 60 -12.30 -0.49 17.34
C ARG A 60 -12.77 -0.09 18.75
N HIS A 61 -11.85 0.16 19.68
CA HIS A 61 -12.15 0.59 21.04
C HIS A 61 -12.01 2.12 21.22
N SER A 62 -11.69 2.86 20.16
CA SER A 62 -11.53 4.31 20.19
C SER A 62 -12.87 5.01 20.15
N ASP A 63 -13.03 6.07 20.94
CA ASP A 63 -14.26 6.89 20.99
C ASP A 63 -14.50 7.65 19.68
N GLU A 64 -13.42 8.00 18.97
CA GLU A 64 -13.47 8.70 17.69
C GLU A 64 -12.64 7.99 16.63
N ILE A 65 -13.17 7.88 15.41
CA ILE A 65 -12.52 7.27 14.25
C ILE A 65 -12.79 8.14 13.02
N TYR A 66 -11.72 8.57 12.35
CA TYR A 66 -11.77 9.18 11.04
C TYR A 66 -11.67 8.10 9.96
N SER A 67 -12.49 8.22 8.91
CA SER A 67 -12.51 7.27 7.79
C SER A 67 -12.36 7.98 6.45
N ASP A 68 -11.55 7.41 5.56
CA ASP A 68 -11.41 7.84 4.17
C ASP A 68 -11.64 6.66 3.22
N ARG A 69 -12.14 6.96 2.01
CA ARG A 69 -12.38 5.97 0.97
C ARG A 69 -11.65 6.29 -0.30
N THR A 70 -10.89 5.32 -0.79
CA THR A 70 -10.33 5.34 -2.14
C THR A 70 -10.90 4.19 -2.96
N LYS A 71 -11.46 4.48 -4.14
CA LYS A 71 -11.99 3.48 -5.08
C LYS A 71 -11.05 3.30 -6.27
N TRP A 72 -10.90 2.07 -6.75
CA TRP A 72 -10.22 1.76 -8.01
C TRP A 72 -10.85 0.55 -8.71
N TRP A 73 -10.43 0.29 -9.94
CA TRP A 73 -10.84 -0.85 -10.74
C TRP A 73 -9.65 -1.78 -10.97
N LEU A 74 -9.88 -3.08 -10.86
CA LEU A 74 -8.90 -4.11 -11.18
C LEU A 74 -9.62 -5.20 -11.97
N ASN A 75 -9.17 -5.46 -13.20
CA ASN A 75 -9.73 -6.46 -14.11
C ASN A 75 -11.28 -6.39 -14.25
N GLY A 76 -11.83 -5.17 -14.36
CA GLY A 76 -13.27 -4.94 -14.50
C GLY A 76 -14.06 -5.06 -13.20
N SER A 77 -13.43 -5.45 -12.10
CA SER A 77 -14.03 -5.46 -10.76
C SER A 77 -13.67 -4.19 -10.00
N GLY A 78 -14.66 -3.58 -9.33
CA GLY A 78 -14.47 -2.41 -8.49
C GLY A 78 -13.96 -2.80 -7.10
N TYR A 79 -13.01 -2.05 -6.57
CA TYR A 79 -12.45 -2.22 -5.24
C TYR A 79 -12.52 -0.89 -4.49
N THR A 80 -12.73 -0.97 -3.18
CA THR A 80 -12.67 0.19 -2.28
C THR A 80 -11.71 -0.10 -1.14
N LEU A 81 -10.69 0.75 -0.96
CA LEU A 81 -9.91 0.82 0.29
C LEU A 81 -10.63 1.76 1.23
N TRP A 82 -10.84 1.28 2.43
CA TRP A 82 -11.20 2.10 3.57
C TRP A 82 -9.96 2.28 4.43
N VAL A 83 -9.62 3.52 4.75
CA VAL A 83 -8.58 3.86 5.71
C VAL A 83 -9.25 4.37 6.97
N PHE A 84 -8.88 3.82 8.12
CA PHE A 84 -9.37 4.22 9.44
C PHE A 84 -8.21 4.70 10.31
N THR A 85 -8.41 5.77 11.06
CA THR A 85 -7.38 6.33 11.95
C THR A 85 -8.03 7.17 13.06
N ASN A 86 -7.26 7.49 14.09
CA ASN A 86 -7.60 8.45 15.13
C ASN A 86 -6.32 9.24 15.47
N GLN A 87 -6.36 10.11 16.48
CA GLN A 87 -5.18 10.93 16.86
C GLN A 87 -4.01 10.11 17.45
N GLN A 88 -4.24 8.87 17.87
CA GLN A 88 -3.29 8.08 18.68
C GLN A 88 -2.76 6.83 17.97
N THR A 89 -3.41 6.41 16.88
CA THR A 89 -3.16 5.13 16.23
C THR A 89 -2.76 5.34 14.78
N CYS A 90 -1.70 4.64 14.37
CA CYS A 90 -1.28 4.55 12.98
C CYS A 90 -2.45 4.15 12.07
N PRO A 91 -2.64 4.79 10.90
CA PRO A 91 -3.73 4.46 10.00
C PRO A 91 -3.73 2.98 9.59
N VAL A 92 -4.90 2.34 9.66
CA VAL A 92 -5.12 0.97 9.19
C VAL A 92 -6.01 1.01 7.95
N ALA A 93 -5.75 0.15 6.97
CA ALA A 93 -6.47 0.15 5.71
C ALA A 93 -7.05 -1.22 5.38
N GLN A 94 -8.35 -1.29 5.09
CA GLN A 94 -9.08 -2.51 4.73
C GLN A 94 -9.65 -2.38 3.32
N THR A 95 -9.39 -3.37 2.47
CA THR A 95 -9.94 -3.41 1.12
C THR A 95 -11.21 -4.25 1.10
N LEU A 96 -12.28 -3.72 0.53
CA LEU A 96 -13.50 -4.45 0.21
C LEU A 96 -13.64 -4.53 -1.31
N ALA A 97 -13.68 -5.75 -1.85
CA ALA A 97 -14.09 -5.96 -3.24
C ALA A 97 -15.58 -5.64 -3.37
N ALA A 98 -15.98 -4.95 -4.44
CA ALA A 98 -17.39 -4.84 -4.75
C ALA A 98 -17.95 -6.26 -5.00
N PRO A 99 -19.09 -6.64 -4.40
CA PRO A 99 -19.71 -7.91 -4.74
C PRO A 99 -19.94 -7.96 -6.25
N ASN A 100 -19.57 -9.08 -6.88
CA ASN A 100 -19.71 -9.26 -8.31
C ASN A 100 -21.18 -9.04 -8.69
N ARG A 101 -21.49 -8.01 -9.48
CA ARG A 101 -22.84 -7.78 -10.02
C ARG A 101 -23.08 -8.78 -11.15
N SER A 102 -23.13 -10.05 -10.81
CA SER A 102 -23.57 -11.13 -11.69
C SER A 102 -24.45 -12.08 -10.87
N GLY A 103 -25.60 -11.57 -10.43
CA GLY A 103 -26.72 -12.43 -10.08
C GLY A 103 -27.43 -12.85 -11.37
N PRO A 104 -27.89 -14.10 -11.50
CA PRO A 104 -28.63 -14.55 -12.68
C PRO A 104 -29.94 -13.75 -12.80
N SER A 105 -30.27 -13.37 -14.04
CA SER A 105 -31.56 -12.76 -14.42
C SER A 105 -32.68 -13.80 -14.42
#